data_AF-A0A9Q0JQG4-F1
#
_entry.id   AF-A0A9Q0JQG4-F1
#
_cell.length_a   1.000
_cell.length_b   1.000
_cell.length_c   1.000
_cell.angle_alpha   90.00
_cell.angle_beta   90.00
_cell.angle_gamma   90.00
#
_symmetry.space_group_name_H-M   'P 1'
#
loop_
_entity.id
_entity.type
_entity.pdbx_description
1 polymer ?
#
loop_
_entity_poly.entity_id
_entity_poly.type
_entity_poly.pdbx_seq_one_letter_code
_entity_poly.pdbx_strand_id
1 'polypeptide(L)'
;MVCMIEMGVGGEEEAGNGSAGITRRRFEMEKAVCNHGFFMMAPNKWEASTKTLHRPLRLSDSITSVTVSIQSSSPNHPNHNPDLDLLIITVHDLDSLTSPDRQAILDQVRRMLRISEKDEREVHQFQEKHPEAKKAGFGRLFRSPSLFEDAVKSILLCNSDWKRSLEMAKALCQLQAELIRSGGPPPPHLLELEVGVDGTKINAPHSLHGRKRERKLPVYKKKKPHPIHKPINKPISKPMKKTATTSTSQVAVVVTQPPTPNHSSSSHVNITTGGNFPSSRGLANLDADYLKDRCKLGYRAKLIINLAKKFEEGKLPKLLENYELGCDMESAQKKLKSIKGFGYFATHNVLMCMGFYHHVPADTETIRLLKQVHARHGCTKATVQKEAEEIYLKYAPFQCLAYWFDLLNDYEAKLGKLSELDSSGYHTVAGTISNSKGSAPALHDKI
;
A
#
# COMPACT_ATOMS: atom_id res chain seq x y z
N MET A 1 -10.56 21.99 17.27
CA MET A 1 -11.86 21.31 17.16
C MET A 1 -11.59 19.88 16.73
N VAL A 2 -12.02 18.87 17.50
CA VAL A 2 -11.68 17.46 17.24
C VAL A 2 -12.87 16.55 17.53
N CYS A 3 -13.09 15.56 16.67
CA CYS A 3 -14.06 14.47 16.86
C CYS A 3 -13.31 13.16 17.09
N MET A 4 -13.70 12.35 18.07
CA MET A 4 -13.04 11.08 18.38
C MET A 4 -13.90 9.88 18.00
N ILE A 5 -13.27 8.89 17.36
CA ILE A 5 -13.86 7.60 17.00
C ILE A 5 -13.06 6.51 17.70
N GLU A 6 -13.78 5.66 18.43
CA GLU A 6 -13.25 4.42 18.98
C GLU A 6 -13.54 3.26 18.03
N MET A 7 -12.52 2.44 17.75
CA MET A 7 -12.64 1.23 16.94
C MET A 7 -11.98 0.05 17.66
N GLY A 8 -12.78 -0.96 18.02
CA GLY A 8 -12.26 -2.20 18.57
C GLY A 8 -11.47 -2.98 17.51
N VAL A 9 -10.34 -3.55 17.91
CA VAL A 9 -9.53 -4.45 17.11
C VAL A 9 -9.43 -5.78 17.86
N GLY A 10 -9.81 -6.87 17.20
CA GLY A 10 -9.84 -8.18 17.83
C GLY A 10 -8.42 -8.71 18.05
N GLY A 11 -8.18 -9.32 19.21
CA GLY A 11 -7.14 -10.35 19.37
C GLY A 11 -7.86 -11.65 19.68
N GLU A 12 -7.59 -12.72 18.93
CA GLU A 12 -8.17 -14.03 19.23
C GLU A 12 -7.57 -14.63 20.50
N GLU A 13 -8.38 -15.38 21.23
CA GLU A 13 -7.97 -16.20 22.37
C GLU A 13 -7.26 -17.46 21.85
N GLU A 14 -5.96 -17.63 22.11
CA GLU A 14 -5.30 -18.93 21.90
C GLU A 14 -5.68 -19.85 23.07
N ALA A 15 -6.45 -20.92 22.80
CA ALA A 15 -6.67 -21.99 23.76
C ALA A 15 -5.35 -22.73 24.00
N GLY A 16 -4.70 -22.46 25.14
CA GLY A 16 -3.52 -23.18 25.57
C GLY A 16 -3.84 -24.65 25.83
N ASN A 17 -3.16 -25.56 25.13
CA ASN A 17 -3.17 -26.97 25.47
C ASN A 17 -2.32 -27.16 26.75
N GLY A 18 -2.99 -27.16 27.91
CA GLY A 18 -2.35 -27.32 29.22
C GLY A 18 -2.32 -26.03 30.04
N SER A 19 -2.12 -26.16 31.35
CA SER A 19 -2.34 -25.16 32.42
C SER A 19 -1.50 -23.88 32.39
N ALA A 20 -1.05 -23.42 31.23
CA ALA A 20 -0.45 -22.10 31.03
C ALA A 20 -1.53 -21.14 30.51
N GLY A 21 -1.72 -20.00 31.18
CA GLY A 21 -2.77 -19.03 30.88
C GLY A 21 -2.83 -18.59 29.41
N ILE A 22 -4.04 -18.29 28.94
CA ILE A 22 -4.33 -17.74 27.61
C ILE A 22 -3.52 -16.45 27.44
N THR A 23 -2.51 -16.47 26.56
CA THR A 23 -1.77 -15.25 26.22
C THR A 23 -2.37 -14.66 24.95
N ARG A 24 -3.35 -13.76 25.11
CA ARG A 24 -3.91 -13.02 23.99
C ARG A 24 -2.84 -12.11 23.39
N ARG A 25 -2.60 -12.25 22.09
CA ARG A 25 -1.71 -11.34 21.36
C ARG A 25 -2.46 -10.05 21.06
N ARG A 26 -1.93 -8.93 21.56
CA ARG A 26 -2.52 -7.61 21.37
C ARG A 26 -2.21 -7.04 19.99
N PHE A 27 -3.12 -6.24 19.45
CA PHE A 27 -2.86 -5.47 18.23
C PHE A 27 -1.82 -4.37 18.48
N GLU A 28 -0.71 -4.43 17.74
CA GLU A 28 0.39 -3.46 17.86
C GLU A 28 0.40 -2.49 16.66
N MET A 29 0.00 -1.24 16.89
CA MET A 29 -0.08 -0.20 15.86
C MET A 29 1.23 0.00 15.09
N GLU A 30 2.35 0.05 15.81
CA GLU A 30 3.69 0.18 15.23
C GLU A 30 4.01 -0.97 14.27
N LYS A 31 3.72 -2.21 14.67
CA LYS A 31 3.94 -3.41 13.85
C LYS A 31 2.98 -3.51 12.68
N ALA A 32 1.78 -2.94 12.78
CA ALA A 32 0.80 -2.91 11.69
C ALA A 32 1.11 -1.84 10.63
N VAL A 33 1.77 -0.75 11.01
CA VAL A 33 2.10 0.38 10.11
C VAL A 33 3.53 0.30 9.57
N CYS A 34 4.53 0.09 10.43
CA CYS A 34 5.94 0.27 10.11
C CYS A 34 6.63 -0.99 9.58
N ASN A 35 5.91 -1.81 8.82
CA ASN A 35 6.36 -3.13 8.35
C ASN A 35 6.63 -3.20 6.83
N HIS A 36 6.37 -2.11 6.11
CA HIS A 36 6.35 -2.07 4.65
C HIS A 36 6.63 -0.65 4.15
N GLY A 37 7.24 -0.46 2.97
CA GLY A 37 7.62 0.88 2.49
C GLY A 37 6.46 1.88 2.32
N PHE A 38 5.20 1.45 2.21
CA PHE A 38 4.07 2.35 1.95
C PHE A 38 3.79 3.36 3.06
N PHE A 39 4.11 3.08 4.33
CA PHE A 39 3.90 4.07 5.41
C PHE A 39 4.82 5.28 5.26
N MET A 40 5.96 5.13 4.58
CA MET A 40 6.91 6.21 4.30
C MET A 40 6.47 7.08 3.11
N MET A 41 5.56 6.57 2.27
CA MET A 41 5.05 7.31 1.13
C MET A 41 3.95 8.29 1.56
N ALA A 42 3.98 9.50 1.00
CA ALA A 42 2.89 10.46 1.16
C ALA A 42 1.52 9.84 0.83
N PRO A 43 0.43 10.26 1.51
CA PRO A 43 0.37 11.37 2.48
C PRO A 43 0.60 10.94 3.94
N ASN A 44 1.08 9.71 4.17
CA ASN A 44 1.30 9.19 5.51
C ASN A 44 2.39 9.98 6.25
N LYS A 45 2.19 10.22 7.54
CA LYS A 45 3.20 10.71 8.48
C LYS A 45 3.15 9.86 9.74
N TRP A 46 4.26 9.24 10.08
CA TRP A 46 4.40 8.46 11.30
C TRP A 46 5.10 9.28 12.37
N GLU A 47 4.50 9.39 13.55
CA GLU A 47 5.10 10.03 14.72
C GLU A 47 5.63 8.94 15.67
N ALA A 48 6.95 8.80 15.72
CA ALA A 48 7.61 7.71 16.45
C ALA A 48 7.41 7.80 17.98
N SER A 49 7.37 9.01 18.54
CA SER A 49 7.26 9.25 19.99
C SER A 49 5.91 8.79 20.55
N THR A 50 4.84 8.98 19.78
CA THR A 50 3.46 8.66 20.16
C THR A 50 2.94 7.38 19.51
N LYS A 51 3.69 6.82 18.54
CA LYS A 51 3.29 5.69 17.70
C LYS A 51 1.99 5.96 16.94
N THR A 52 1.90 7.18 16.39
CA THR A 52 0.69 7.71 15.78
C THR A 52 0.84 7.86 14.27
N LEU A 53 -0.13 7.34 13.52
CA LEU A 53 -0.24 7.57 12.09
C LEU A 53 -1.13 8.79 11.85
N HIS A 54 -0.56 9.82 11.23
CA HIS A 54 -1.31 10.98 10.74
C HIS A 54 -1.47 10.88 9.23
N ARG A 55 -2.69 11.08 8.73
CA ARG A 55 -2.93 11.26 7.29
C ARG A 55 -4.31 11.88 7.03
N PRO A 56 -4.51 12.49 5.86
CA PRO A 56 -5.86 12.78 5.38
C PRO A 56 -6.59 11.50 4.95
N LEU A 57 -7.88 11.42 5.26
CA LEU A 57 -8.83 10.40 4.81
C LEU A 57 -10.07 11.06 4.18
N ARG A 58 -10.73 10.37 3.27
CA ARG A 58 -11.92 10.90 2.58
C ARG A 58 -13.19 10.69 3.41
N LEU A 59 -14.09 11.65 3.32
CA LEU A 59 -15.46 11.53 3.81
C LEU A 59 -16.32 10.72 2.82
N SER A 60 -17.59 10.48 3.17
CA SER A 60 -18.50 9.63 2.39
C SER A 60 -18.81 10.18 1.00
N ASP A 61 -18.68 11.50 0.80
CA ASP A 61 -18.81 12.16 -0.50
C ASP A 61 -17.67 11.82 -1.49
N SER A 62 -16.62 11.13 -1.02
CA SER A 62 -15.41 10.76 -1.78
C SER A 62 -14.59 11.93 -2.33
N ILE A 63 -14.90 13.16 -1.93
CA ILE A 63 -14.27 14.40 -2.39
C ILE A 63 -13.58 15.08 -1.21
N THR A 64 -14.31 15.34 -0.15
CA THR A 64 -13.84 16.03 1.04
C THR A 64 -12.87 15.15 1.80
N SER A 65 -11.78 15.73 2.28
CA SER A 65 -10.78 15.02 3.09
C SER A 65 -10.57 15.73 4.41
N VAL A 66 -10.42 14.94 5.47
CA VAL A 66 -10.15 15.39 6.84
C VAL A 66 -8.85 14.79 7.31
N THR A 67 -8.07 15.53 8.09
CA THR A 67 -6.86 14.98 8.72
C THR A 67 -7.29 14.10 9.89
N VAL A 68 -6.70 12.91 9.99
CA VAL A 68 -6.89 12.02 11.14
C VAL A 68 -5.56 11.68 11.80
N SER A 69 -5.59 11.48 13.12
CA SER A 69 -4.55 10.81 13.90
C SER A 69 -5.08 9.45 14.34
N ILE A 70 -4.30 8.38 14.16
CA ILE A 70 -4.69 7.01 14.51
C ILE A 70 -3.62 6.44 15.43
N GLN A 71 -4.01 5.95 16.60
CA GLN A 71 -3.12 5.36 17.59
C GLN A 71 -3.85 4.29 18.44
N SER A 72 -3.10 3.40 19.09
CA SER A 72 -3.68 2.53 20.12
C SER A 72 -4.14 3.34 21.33
N SER A 73 -5.18 2.88 22.01
CA SER A 73 -5.66 3.49 23.24
C SER A 73 -4.57 3.45 24.32
N SER A 74 -4.53 4.50 25.13
CA SER A 74 -3.69 4.52 26.33
C SER A 74 -4.31 3.63 27.43
N PRO A 75 -3.51 3.02 28.31
CA PRO A 75 -4.01 2.36 29.52
C PRO A 75 -4.90 3.28 30.40
N ASN A 76 -4.72 4.59 30.28
CA ASN A 76 -5.49 5.61 31.02
C ASN A 76 -6.74 6.10 30.26
N HIS A 77 -7.08 5.49 29.12
CA HIS A 77 -8.27 5.91 28.34
C HIS A 77 -9.56 5.59 29.13
N PRO A 78 -10.59 6.47 29.14
CA PRO A 78 -11.82 6.24 29.92
C PRO A 78 -12.53 4.92 29.61
N ASN A 79 -12.45 4.48 28.35
CA ASN A 79 -13.01 3.20 27.88
C ASN A 79 -11.95 2.10 27.74
N HIS A 80 -10.79 2.25 28.39
CA HIS A 80 -9.77 1.21 28.36
C HIS A 80 -10.35 -0.07 28.98
N ASN A 81 -10.37 -1.12 28.17
CA ASN A 81 -10.70 -2.47 28.61
C ASN A 81 -9.45 -3.32 28.40
N PRO A 82 -8.89 -3.95 29.44
CA PRO A 82 -7.69 -4.79 29.30
C PRO A 82 -7.90 -5.99 28.34
N ASP A 83 -9.16 -6.35 28.10
CA ASP A 83 -9.60 -7.43 27.22
C ASP A 83 -10.04 -6.93 25.84
N LEU A 84 -9.90 -5.65 25.50
CA LEU A 84 -10.17 -5.15 24.15
C LEU A 84 -9.06 -4.21 23.72
N ASP A 85 -8.40 -4.56 22.63
CA ASP A 85 -7.52 -3.61 21.96
C ASP A 85 -8.40 -2.57 21.25
N LEU A 86 -8.12 -1.30 21.50
CA LEU A 86 -8.88 -0.20 20.96
C LEU A 86 -7.96 0.73 20.18
N LEU A 87 -8.39 1.13 18.98
CA LEU A 87 -7.79 2.22 18.23
C LEU A 87 -8.60 3.50 18.47
N ILE A 88 -7.87 4.58 18.76
CA ILE A 88 -8.40 5.93 18.86
C ILE A 88 -8.09 6.64 17.54
N ILE A 89 -9.15 7.06 16.86
CA ILE A 89 -9.07 7.85 15.63
C ILE A 89 -9.57 9.25 15.95
N THR A 90 -8.66 10.21 16.01
CA THR A 90 -8.99 11.63 16.20
C THR A 90 -9.12 12.28 14.83
N VAL A 91 -10.30 12.81 14.53
CA VAL A 91 -10.59 13.59 13.32
C VAL A 91 -10.45 15.06 13.66
N HIS A 92 -9.57 15.74 12.93
CA HIS A 92 -9.25 17.15 13.16
C HIS A 92 -10.14 18.06 12.32
N ASP A 93 -10.27 19.31 12.76
CA ASP A 93 -10.95 20.40 12.05
C ASP A 93 -12.45 20.16 11.79
N LEU A 94 -13.07 19.27 12.58
CA LEU A 94 -14.52 19.02 12.59
C LEU A 94 -15.04 18.81 14.01
N ASP A 95 -16.21 19.38 14.31
CA ASP A 95 -16.93 19.19 15.57
C ASP A 95 -17.57 17.80 15.66
N SER A 96 -18.18 17.37 14.56
CA SER A 96 -18.96 16.14 14.50
C SER A 96 -18.88 15.51 13.12
N LEU A 97 -19.16 14.21 13.06
CA LEU A 97 -19.25 13.44 11.82
C LEU A 97 -20.66 12.89 11.68
N THR A 98 -21.15 12.90 10.45
CA THR A 98 -22.35 12.14 10.10
C THR A 98 -22.06 10.64 10.20
N SER A 99 -23.08 9.80 10.39
CA SER A 99 -22.90 8.34 10.42
C SER A 99 -22.24 7.79 9.14
N PRO A 100 -22.61 8.23 7.92
CA PRO A 100 -21.90 7.84 6.69
C PRO A 100 -20.42 8.23 6.68
N ASP A 101 -20.08 9.44 7.12
CA ASP A 101 -18.68 9.90 7.17
C ASP A 101 -17.86 9.12 8.18
N ARG A 102 -18.44 8.86 9.36
CA ARG A 102 -17.83 8.02 10.39
C ARG A 102 -17.52 6.63 9.83
N GLN A 103 -18.47 6.02 9.12
CA GLN A 103 -18.29 4.71 8.51
C GLN A 103 -17.21 4.73 7.41
N ALA A 104 -17.20 5.76 6.55
CA ALA A 104 -16.18 5.91 5.51
C ALA A 104 -14.76 6.03 6.08
N ILE A 105 -14.59 6.75 7.20
CA ILE A 105 -13.31 6.81 7.92
C ILE A 105 -12.94 5.44 8.48
N LEU A 106 -13.85 4.78 9.18
CA LEU A 106 -13.62 3.45 9.76
C LEU A 106 -13.21 2.41 8.71
N ASP A 107 -13.88 2.39 7.55
CA ASP A 107 -13.59 1.42 6.49
C ASP A 107 -12.20 1.65 5.88
N GLN A 108 -11.80 2.91 5.70
CA GLN A 108 -10.44 3.24 5.26
C GLN A 108 -9.39 2.82 6.30
N VAL A 109 -9.63 3.02 7.60
CA VAL A 109 -8.70 2.61 8.66
C VAL A 109 -8.60 1.08 8.75
N ARG A 110 -9.74 0.37 8.75
CA ARG A 110 -9.77 -1.10 8.72
C ARG A 110 -9.00 -1.64 7.53
N ARG A 111 -9.17 -1.02 6.36
CA ARG A 111 -8.45 -1.40 5.15
C ARG A 111 -6.94 -1.24 5.35
N MET A 112 -6.47 -0.04 5.71
CA MET A 112 -5.04 0.26 5.83
C MET A 112 -4.32 -0.68 6.80
N LEU A 113 -4.95 -0.93 7.95
CA LEU A 113 -4.39 -1.68 9.06
C LEU A 113 -4.71 -3.19 9.02
N ARG A 114 -5.49 -3.64 8.02
CA ARG A 114 -5.89 -5.05 7.85
C ARG A 114 -6.60 -5.60 9.08
N ILE A 115 -7.70 -4.93 9.43
CA ILE A 115 -8.53 -5.27 10.58
C ILE A 115 -9.82 -5.92 10.04
N SER A 116 -9.80 -7.24 9.96
CA SER A 116 -10.95 -8.10 9.68
C SER A 116 -10.68 -9.50 10.23
N GLU A 117 -11.72 -10.31 10.43
CA GLU A 117 -11.53 -11.71 10.85
C GLU A 117 -10.66 -12.50 9.87
N LYS A 118 -10.77 -12.21 8.57
CA LYS A 118 -9.92 -12.83 7.54
C LYS A 118 -8.45 -12.47 7.78
N ASP A 119 -8.17 -11.19 8.02
CA ASP A 119 -6.81 -10.72 8.24
C ASP A 119 -6.21 -11.25 9.57
N GLU A 120 -7.03 -11.50 10.61
CA GLU A 120 -6.57 -12.16 11.85
C GLU A 120 -6.19 -13.63 11.59
N ARG A 121 -7.07 -14.38 10.92
CA ARG A 121 -6.78 -15.78 10.53
C ARG A 121 -5.52 -15.91 9.68
N GLU A 122 -5.32 -15.00 8.73
CA GLU A 122 -4.12 -15.02 7.86
C GLU A 122 -2.83 -14.75 8.66
N VAL A 123 -2.86 -13.83 9.64
CA VAL A 123 -1.71 -13.60 10.52
C VAL A 123 -1.39 -14.85 11.34
N HIS A 124 -2.40 -15.48 11.94
CA HIS A 124 -2.21 -16.70 12.71
C HIS A 124 -1.59 -17.82 11.84
N GLN A 125 -2.21 -18.12 10.70
CA GLN A 125 -1.74 -19.17 9.78
C GLN A 125 -0.32 -18.92 9.25
N PHE A 126 0.03 -17.66 9.00
CA PHE A 126 1.39 -17.30 8.61
C PHE A 126 2.38 -17.52 9.75
N GLN A 127 2.03 -17.08 10.97
CA GLN A 127 2.90 -17.18 12.15
C GLN A 127 3.10 -18.62 12.62
N GLU A 128 2.13 -19.51 12.43
CA GLU A 128 2.30 -20.96 12.61
C GLU A 128 3.37 -21.54 11.69
N LYS A 129 3.48 -21.00 10.46
CA LYS A 129 4.48 -21.42 9.46
C LYS A 129 5.83 -20.73 9.62
N HIS A 130 5.91 -19.66 10.42
CA HIS A 130 7.11 -18.84 10.56
C HIS A 130 7.32 -18.39 12.02
N PRO A 131 7.91 -19.24 12.87
CA PRO A 131 8.09 -18.96 14.30
C PRO A 131 8.86 -17.68 14.62
N GLU A 132 9.84 -17.31 13.81
CA GLU A 132 10.61 -16.07 13.95
C GLU A 132 9.73 -14.84 13.71
N ALA A 133 8.88 -14.87 12.68
CA ALA A 133 7.89 -13.82 12.45
C ALA A 133 6.84 -13.79 13.58
N LYS A 134 6.43 -14.96 14.11
CA LYS A 134 5.57 -15.05 15.30
C LYS A 134 6.22 -14.37 16.50
N LYS A 135 7.50 -14.62 16.77
CA LYS A 135 8.25 -14.00 17.88
C LYS A 135 8.39 -12.48 17.70
N ALA A 136 8.56 -12.02 16.47
CA ALA A 136 8.71 -10.60 16.14
C ALA A 136 7.38 -9.81 16.07
N GLY A 137 6.23 -10.49 16.17
CA GLY A 137 4.90 -9.88 15.99
C GLY A 137 4.57 -9.50 14.54
N PHE A 138 5.31 -10.03 13.55
CA PHE A 138 5.13 -9.70 12.14
C PHE A 138 4.05 -10.58 11.49
N GLY A 139 3.29 -10.01 10.55
CA GLY A 139 2.27 -10.76 9.80
C GLY A 139 1.30 -9.88 9.01
N ARG A 140 1.26 -8.57 9.29
CA ARG A 140 0.49 -7.59 8.52
C ARG A 140 1.40 -6.84 7.55
N LEU A 141 0.85 -6.45 6.41
CA LEU A 141 1.48 -5.48 5.50
C LEU A 141 0.60 -4.24 5.40
N PHE A 142 1.15 -3.09 5.77
CA PHE A 142 0.48 -1.81 5.66
C PHE A 142 0.12 -1.49 4.20
N ARG A 143 -1.13 -1.05 3.97
CA ARG A 143 -1.66 -0.70 2.64
C ARG A 143 -2.38 0.64 2.66
N SER A 144 -2.70 1.16 1.48
CA SER A 144 -3.40 2.42 1.32
C SER A 144 -4.90 2.29 1.66
N PRO A 145 -5.63 3.38 1.95
CA PRO A 145 -7.07 3.33 2.24
C PRO A 145 -7.92 3.01 1.01
N SER A 146 -7.33 3.03 -0.19
CA SER A 146 -8.01 2.63 -1.42
C SER A 146 -7.09 1.82 -2.31
N LEU A 147 -7.70 0.91 -3.07
CA LEU A 147 -6.99 0.11 -4.06
C LEU A 147 -6.48 0.95 -5.24
N PHE A 148 -7.13 2.08 -5.54
CA PHE A 148 -6.61 3.02 -6.52
C PHE A 148 -5.25 3.60 -6.08
N GLU A 149 -5.13 4.01 -4.82
CA GLU A 149 -3.87 4.51 -4.27
C GLU A 149 -2.79 3.41 -4.28
N ASP A 150 -3.11 2.17 -3.89
CA ASP A 150 -2.18 1.02 -3.98
C ASP A 150 -1.67 0.80 -5.42
N ALA A 151 -2.59 0.86 -6.38
CA ALA A 151 -2.30 0.67 -7.80
C ALA A 151 -1.42 1.80 -8.38
N VAL A 152 -1.72 3.05 -8.04
CA VAL A 152 -0.88 4.19 -8.47
C VAL A 152 0.49 4.11 -7.81
N LYS A 153 0.58 3.87 -6.50
CA LYS A 153 1.87 3.71 -5.79
C LYS A 153 2.71 2.58 -6.40
N SER A 154 2.08 1.47 -6.78
CA SER A 154 2.75 0.37 -7.50
C SER A 154 3.31 0.80 -8.86
N ILE A 155 2.61 1.68 -9.60
CA ILE A 155 3.12 2.27 -10.85
C ILE A 155 4.31 3.21 -10.58
N LEU A 156 4.29 3.97 -9.49
CA LEU A 156 5.38 4.88 -9.12
C LEU A 156 6.68 4.12 -8.88
N LEU A 157 6.61 2.97 -8.21
CA LEU A 157 7.76 2.10 -7.92
C LEU A 157 8.42 1.50 -9.17
N CYS A 158 7.65 1.22 -10.23
CA CYS A 158 8.19 0.59 -11.44
C CYS A 158 9.29 1.44 -12.09
N ASN A 159 10.49 0.87 -12.29
CA ASN A 159 11.63 1.55 -12.94
C ASN A 159 11.98 2.92 -12.31
N SER A 160 11.88 3.01 -11.00
CA SER A 160 12.23 4.19 -10.22
C SER A 160 13.10 3.76 -9.05
N ASP A 161 14.07 4.59 -8.67
CA ASP A 161 14.64 4.46 -7.34
C ASP A 161 13.61 4.89 -6.27
N TRP A 162 13.94 4.59 -5.02
CA TRP A 162 13.05 4.81 -3.88
C TRP A 162 12.80 6.28 -3.60
N LYS A 163 13.85 7.10 -3.57
CA LYS A 163 13.76 8.55 -3.40
C LYS A 163 12.80 9.17 -4.41
N ARG A 164 12.94 8.80 -5.68
CA ARG A 164 12.10 9.31 -6.76
C ARG A 164 10.65 8.86 -6.61
N SER A 165 10.40 7.65 -6.11
CA SER A 165 9.05 7.16 -5.82
C SER A 165 8.37 7.98 -4.72
N LEU A 166 9.11 8.34 -3.66
CA LEU A 166 8.62 9.22 -2.59
C LEU A 166 8.29 10.62 -3.11
N GLU A 167 9.17 11.21 -3.94
CA GLU A 167 8.96 12.51 -4.56
C GLU A 167 7.70 12.56 -5.44
N MET A 168 7.50 11.54 -6.29
CA MET A 168 6.32 11.46 -7.15
C MET A 168 5.03 11.33 -6.34
N ALA A 169 5.03 10.52 -5.27
CA ALA A 169 3.88 10.39 -4.38
C ALA A 169 3.55 11.72 -3.68
N LYS A 170 4.57 12.42 -3.16
CA LYS A 170 4.41 13.74 -2.54
C LYS A 170 3.86 14.77 -3.54
N ALA A 171 4.36 14.77 -4.78
CA ALA A 171 3.90 15.68 -5.82
C ALA A 171 2.44 15.45 -6.23
N LEU A 172 1.97 14.19 -6.22
CA LEU A 172 0.56 13.86 -6.46
C LEU A 172 -0.35 14.40 -5.34
N CYS A 173 0.06 14.29 -4.08
CA CYS A 173 -0.69 14.85 -2.96
C CYS A 173 -0.74 16.39 -3.05
N GLN A 174 0.38 17.04 -3.38
CA GLN A 174 0.42 18.50 -3.54
C GLN A 174 -0.51 18.99 -4.66
N LEU A 175 -0.52 18.29 -5.80
CA LEU A 175 -1.46 18.55 -6.89
C LEU A 175 -2.91 18.41 -6.41
N GLN A 176 -3.21 17.39 -5.59
CA GLN A 176 -4.56 17.23 -5.05
C GLN A 176 -4.99 18.43 -4.19
N ALA A 177 -4.10 18.96 -3.36
CA ALA A 177 -4.38 20.16 -2.57
C ALA A 177 -4.62 21.39 -3.47
N GLU A 178 -3.86 21.52 -4.56
CA GLU A 178 -4.03 22.59 -5.55
C GLU A 178 -5.39 22.52 -6.23
N LEU A 179 -5.78 21.32 -6.71
CA LEU A 179 -7.06 21.10 -7.39
C LEU A 179 -8.27 21.43 -6.51
N ILE A 180 -8.18 21.18 -5.19
CA ILE A 180 -9.23 21.58 -4.24
C ILE A 180 -9.28 23.11 -4.13
N ARG A 181 -8.13 23.78 -3.95
CA ARG A 181 -8.08 25.24 -3.80
C ARG A 181 -8.56 25.99 -5.05
N SER A 182 -8.33 25.44 -6.24
CA SER A 182 -8.75 26.05 -7.51
C SER A 182 -10.20 25.74 -7.91
N GLY A 183 -10.96 24.98 -7.12
CA GLY A 183 -12.33 24.59 -7.47
C GLY A 183 -12.41 23.56 -8.61
N GLY A 184 -11.33 22.82 -8.88
CA GLY A 184 -11.21 21.87 -9.99
C GLY A 184 -9.99 22.13 -10.87
N PRO A 185 -9.71 21.26 -11.86
CA PRO A 185 -8.58 21.44 -12.76
C PRO A 185 -8.74 22.69 -13.62
N PRO A 186 -7.66 23.44 -13.88
CA PRO A 186 -7.70 24.53 -14.84
C PRO A 186 -8.17 23.97 -16.19
N PRO A 187 -9.06 24.67 -16.92
CA PRO A 187 -9.51 24.20 -18.21
C PRO A 187 -8.32 24.04 -19.18
N PRO A 188 -8.38 23.10 -20.14
CA PRO A 188 -7.22 22.68 -20.96
C PRO A 188 -6.54 23.77 -21.81
N HIS A 189 -7.05 25.01 -21.81
CA HIS A 189 -6.60 26.11 -22.65
C HIS A 189 -5.78 27.19 -21.91
N LEU A 190 -5.52 27.07 -20.61
CA LEU A 190 -4.73 28.06 -19.84
C LEU A 190 -3.20 27.82 -19.87
N LEU A 191 -2.69 27.13 -20.88
CA LEU A 191 -1.26 27.00 -21.19
C LEU A 191 -0.84 27.90 -22.37
N GLU A 192 -1.59 28.96 -22.65
CA GLU A 192 -1.09 30.03 -23.51
C GLU A 192 -0.25 31.00 -22.69
N LEU A 193 1.01 31.06 -23.08
CA LEU A 193 2.05 31.95 -22.60
C LEU A 193 1.53 33.37 -22.34
N GLU A 194 1.79 33.90 -21.14
CA GLU A 194 2.01 35.34 -21.00
C GLU A 194 3.28 35.70 -21.78
N VAL A 195 3.13 35.92 -23.09
CA VAL A 195 4.14 36.62 -23.88
C VAL A 195 3.93 38.09 -23.61
N GLY A 196 4.88 38.66 -22.87
CA GLY A 196 4.98 40.09 -22.66
C GLY A 196 4.94 40.84 -23.99
N VAL A 197 4.21 41.94 -23.95
CA VAL A 197 4.22 42.98 -24.96
C VAL A 197 5.66 43.46 -25.14
N ASP A 198 6.34 43.00 -26.18
CA ASP A 198 7.14 43.91 -26.99
C ASP A 198 7.44 43.32 -28.37
N GLY A 199 7.07 44.09 -29.39
CA GLY A 199 7.29 43.73 -30.78
C GLY A 199 8.74 43.93 -31.16
N THR A 200 9.48 42.85 -31.39
CA THR A 200 10.69 42.92 -32.21
C THR A 200 10.92 41.60 -32.95
N LYS A 201 10.86 41.68 -34.27
CA LYS A 201 11.15 40.58 -35.21
C LYS A 201 12.62 40.20 -35.10
N ILE A 202 12.92 38.90 -34.95
CA ILE A 202 14.24 38.37 -35.30
C ILE A 202 14.09 37.01 -35.99
N ASN A 203 14.83 36.87 -37.08
CA ASN A 203 14.73 35.87 -38.13
C ASN A 203 15.00 34.42 -37.68
N ALA A 204 14.28 33.48 -38.28
CA ALA A 204 14.59 32.05 -38.26
C ALA A 204 15.87 31.75 -39.05
N PRO A 205 16.68 30.76 -38.62
CA PRO A 205 17.57 30.04 -39.53
C PRO A 205 17.16 28.57 -39.68
N HIS A 206 16.86 28.25 -40.94
CA HIS A 206 17.26 27.06 -41.69
C HIS A 206 17.27 25.65 -41.07
N SER A 207 16.45 24.81 -41.72
CA SER A 207 16.54 23.36 -41.90
C SER A 207 17.97 22.81 -41.98
N LEU A 208 18.20 21.68 -41.28
CA LEU A 208 19.18 20.67 -41.68
C LEU A 208 18.49 19.31 -41.82
N HIS A 209 18.57 18.79 -43.04
CA HIS A 209 18.18 17.45 -43.46
C HIS A 209 19.22 16.39 -43.02
N GLY A 210 18.72 15.17 -42.77
CA GLY A 210 19.48 13.91 -42.81
C GLY A 210 19.44 13.14 -41.49
N ARG A 211 19.14 11.84 -41.40
CA ARG A 211 19.02 10.75 -42.39
C ARG A 211 18.01 9.72 -41.84
N LYS A 212 17.12 9.24 -42.70
CA LYS A 212 16.33 8.01 -42.47
C LYS A 212 17.27 6.80 -42.40
N ARG A 213 17.08 5.93 -41.41
CA ARG A 213 17.51 4.53 -41.47
C ARG A 213 16.30 3.65 -41.21
N GLU A 214 15.77 3.09 -42.30
CA GLU A 214 14.83 1.97 -42.28
C GLU A 214 15.53 0.72 -41.72
N ARG A 215 14.88 0.03 -40.79
CA ARG A 215 15.22 -1.35 -40.45
C ARG A 215 13.98 -2.22 -40.64
N LYS A 216 14.11 -3.16 -41.57
CA LYS A 216 13.13 -4.19 -41.94
C LYS A 216 12.86 -5.13 -40.74
N LEU A 217 11.60 -5.37 -40.42
CA LEU A 217 11.13 -6.39 -39.49
C LEU A 217 10.89 -7.71 -40.25
N PRO A 218 11.28 -8.89 -39.72
CA PRO A 218 10.97 -10.16 -40.35
C PRO A 218 9.53 -10.62 -40.06
N VAL A 219 8.92 -11.18 -41.10
CA VAL A 219 7.57 -11.73 -41.17
C VAL A 219 7.48 -13.06 -40.43
N TYR A 220 6.54 -13.19 -39.47
CA TYR A 220 6.20 -14.48 -38.85
C TYR A 220 4.85 -15.00 -39.39
N LYS A 221 4.87 -16.21 -39.95
CA LYS A 221 3.72 -16.89 -40.56
C LYS A 221 2.83 -17.55 -39.49
N LYS A 222 1.52 -17.34 -39.59
CA LYS A 222 0.45 -18.00 -38.81
C LYS A 222 0.36 -19.50 -39.14
N LYS A 223 0.14 -20.37 -38.13
CA LYS A 223 -0.40 -21.73 -38.30
C LYS A 223 -1.67 -21.90 -37.47
N LYS A 224 -2.65 -22.60 -38.05
CA LYS A 224 -4.03 -22.85 -37.58
C LYS A 224 -4.11 -24.00 -36.56
N PRO A 225 -5.19 -24.10 -35.74
CA PRO A 225 -5.39 -25.13 -34.71
C PRO A 225 -6.28 -26.30 -35.19
N HIS A 226 -6.24 -27.45 -34.49
CA HIS A 226 -7.32 -28.48 -34.32
C HIS A 226 -6.78 -29.69 -33.50
N PRO A 227 -7.61 -30.59 -32.92
CA PRO A 227 -8.88 -30.40 -32.22
C PRO A 227 -8.97 -31.20 -30.88
N ILE A 228 -10.19 -31.23 -30.33
CA ILE A 228 -10.70 -31.59 -29.01
C ILE A 228 -10.67 -33.10 -28.68
N HIS A 229 -10.47 -33.45 -27.40
CA HIS A 229 -10.99 -34.69 -26.80
C HIS A 229 -11.68 -34.42 -25.45
N LYS A 230 -12.92 -34.93 -25.31
CA LYS A 230 -13.71 -35.07 -24.06
C LYS A 230 -13.32 -36.38 -23.35
N PRO A 231 -13.58 -36.51 -22.03
CA PRO A 231 -14.60 -37.50 -21.61
C PRO A 231 -15.58 -36.90 -20.57
N ILE A 232 -16.90 -37.09 -20.72
CA ILE A 232 -17.76 -38.20 -20.21
C ILE A 232 -17.99 -38.12 -18.70
N ASN A 233 -19.27 -38.05 -18.34
CA ASN A 233 -19.85 -37.76 -17.03
C ASN A 233 -20.64 -38.99 -16.52
N LYS A 234 -20.76 -39.13 -15.19
CA LYS A 234 -21.84 -39.78 -14.36
C LYS A 234 -21.33 -40.85 -13.34
N PRO A 235 -22.08 -41.12 -12.25
CA PRO A 235 -22.39 -40.27 -11.08
C PRO A 235 -22.16 -41.08 -9.76
N ILE A 236 -22.83 -40.73 -8.64
CA ILE A 236 -22.91 -41.39 -7.30
C ILE A 236 -22.01 -40.65 -6.27
N SER A 237 -22.42 -40.18 -5.08
CA SER A 237 -23.62 -40.31 -4.21
C SER A 237 -23.70 -39.10 -3.23
N LYS A 238 -24.91 -38.78 -2.74
CA LYS A 238 -25.16 -38.05 -1.46
C LYS A 238 -24.93 -39.03 -0.27
N PRO A 239 -24.80 -38.66 1.03
CA PRO A 239 -25.33 -37.48 1.77
C PRO A 239 -24.25 -36.83 2.72
N MET A 240 -24.45 -35.73 3.45
CA MET A 240 -25.30 -35.55 4.64
C MET A 240 -25.40 -34.06 5.02
N LYS A 241 -26.61 -33.65 5.42
CA LYS A 241 -26.86 -32.39 6.12
C LYS A 241 -26.15 -32.42 7.48
N LYS A 242 -25.32 -31.43 7.76
CA LYS A 242 -25.04 -30.96 9.13
C LYS A 242 -25.39 -29.48 9.18
N THR A 243 -26.51 -29.21 9.84
CA THR A 243 -26.90 -27.89 10.34
C THR A 243 -25.85 -27.45 11.35
N ALA A 244 -25.06 -26.44 11.01
CA ALA A 244 -24.26 -25.69 11.97
C ALA A 244 -24.81 -24.27 12.02
N THR A 245 -25.54 -23.98 13.09
CA THR A 245 -25.97 -22.65 13.51
C THR A 245 -24.75 -21.77 13.69
N THR A 246 -24.54 -20.83 12.77
CA THR A 246 -23.52 -19.80 12.89
C THR A 246 -24.11 -18.67 13.72
N SER A 247 -23.68 -18.55 14.98
CA SER A 247 -23.95 -17.39 15.82
C SER A 247 -23.11 -16.23 15.32
N THR A 248 -23.75 -15.28 14.62
CA THR A 248 -23.12 -14.03 14.21
C THR A 248 -22.94 -13.14 15.44
N SER A 249 -21.75 -13.15 16.04
CA SER A 249 -21.38 -12.17 17.07
C SER A 249 -21.15 -10.83 16.40
N GLN A 250 -22.18 -9.99 16.37
CA GLN A 250 -22.03 -8.57 16.02
C GLN A 250 -21.13 -7.91 17.06
N VAL A 251 -19.98 -7.39 16.63
CA VAL A 251 -19.12 -6.56 17.47
C VAL A 251 -19.89 -5.29 17.81
N ALA A 252 -20.29 -5.15 19.08
CA ALA A 252 -20.98 -3.98 19.59
C ALA A 252 -20.03 -2.77 19.62
N VAL A 253 -20.42 -1.69 18.95
CA VAL A 253 -19.78 -0.38 19.07
C VAL A 253 -20.33 0.28 20.32
N VAL A 254 -19.57 0.28 21.42
CA VAL A 254 -19.92 1.04 22.62
C VAL A 254 -19.61 2.52 22.36
N VAL A 255 -20.60 3.38 22.51
CA VAL A 255 -20.49 4.83 22.35
C VAL A 255 -20.52 5.45 23.73
N THR A 256 -19.42 6.05 24.18
CA THR A 256 -19.46 6.99 25.30
C THR A 256 -18.73 8.27 24.91
N GLN A 257 -19.40 9.41 25.13
CA GLN A 257 -18.78 10.73 25.04
C GLN A 257 -18.07 11.00 26.38
N PRO A 258 -16.76 11.28 26.40
CA PRO A 258 -16.11 11.73 27.62
C PRO A 258 -16.52 13.19 27.94
N PRO A 259 -16.61 13.57 29.22
CA PRO A 259 -16.84 14.96 29.61
C PRO A 259 -15.66 15.83 29.18
N THR A 260 -15.97 17.04 28.69
CA THR A 260 -15.02 18.03 28.19
C THR A 260 -13.98 18.42 29.23
N PRO A 261 -12.67 18.24 28.98
CA PRO A 261 -11.63 18.86 29.79
C PRO A 261 -11.44 20.31 29.35
N ASN A 262 -11.69 21.26 30.25
CA ASN A 262 -11.23 22.63 30.12
C ASN A 262 -9.70 22.67 30.31
N HIS A 263 -8.93 22.56 29.23
CA HIS A 263 -7.58 23.10 29.19
C HIS A 263 -7.26 23.62 27.78
N SER A 264 -7.28 24.95 27.68
CA SER A 264 -6.73 25.71 26.57
C SER A 264 -5.22 25.49 26.48
N SER A 265 -4.80 24.60 25.60
CA SER A 265 -3.47 24.66 24.99
C SER A 265 -3.65 24.46 23.49
N SER A 266 -3.66 25.59 22.79
CA SER A 266 -3.69 25.65 21.33
C SER A 266 -2.40 25.05 20.79
N SER A 267 -2.43 23.79 20.38
CA SER A 267 -1.55 23.30 19.33
C SER A 267 -2.34 23.39 18.03
N HIS A 268 -2.12 24.47 17.28
CA HIS A 268 -2.55 24.55 15.90
C HIS A 268 -1.89 23.38 15.15
N VAL A 269 -2.62 22.29 14.95
CA VAL A 269 -2.25 21.23 14.03
C VAL A 269 -2.21 21.90 12.66
N ASN A 270 -1.01 22.23 12.19
CA ASN A 270 -0.78 22.77 10.87
C ASN A 270 -1.45 21.83 9.87
N ILE A 271 -2.53 22.31 9.22
CA ILE A 271 -3.19 21.69 8.09
C ILE A 271 -2.09 21.09 7.22
N THR A 272 -2.17 19.80 6.94
CA THR A 272 -1.17 19.10 6.14
C THR A 272 -1.03 19.83 4.81
N THR A 273 0.04 20.63 4.67
CA THR A 273 0.35 21.46 3.49
C THR A 273 0.49 20.65 2.19
N GLY A 274 0.42 19.31 2.29
CA GLY A 274 0.63 18.37 1.22
C GLY A 274 -0.61 17.73 0.61
N GLY A 275 -1.84 17.94 1.11
CA GLY A 275 -3.05 17.32 0.54
C GLY A 275 -3.17 15.80 0.75
N ASN A 276 -4.31 15.24 0.34
CA ASN A 276 -4.55 13.79 0.30
C ASN A 276 -4.01 13.18 -1.01
N PHE A 277 -3.80 11.86 -1.05
CA PHE A 277 -3.52 11.20 -2.32
C PHE A 277 -4.71 11.37 -3.28
N PRO A 278 -4.52 11.78 -4.54
CA PRO A 278 -5.62 12.08 -5.45
C PRO A 278 -6.52 10.86 -5.72
N SER A 279 -7.83 11.09 -5.86
CA SER A 279 -8.79 10.05 -6.24
C SER A 279 -8.72 9.78 -7.74
N SER A 280 -9.27 8.66 -8.18
CA SER A 280 -9.50 8.39 -9.60
C SER A 280 -10.30 9.51 -10.24
N ARG A 281 -11.39 9.96 -9.60
CA ARG A 281 -12.20 11.10 -10.05
C ARG A 281 -11.38 12.37 -10.24
N GLY A 282 -10.51 12.69 -9.27
CA GLY A 282 -9.66 13.88 -9.32
C GLY A 282 -8.62 13.85 -10.44
N LEU A 283 -8.21 12.66 -10.91
CA LEU A 283 -7.23 12.52 -12.00
C LEU A 283 -7.85 12.23 -13.36
N ALA A 284 -9.05 11.63 -13.43
CA ALA A 284 -9.60 11.09 -14.68
C ALA A 284 -9.79 12.14 -15.78
N ASN A 285 -10.03 13.40 -15.39
CA ASN A 285 -10.27 14.52 -16.30
C ASN A 285 -9.04 15.38 -16.57
N LEU A 286 -7.87 15.05 -16.00
CA LEU A 286 -6.64 15.81 -16.23
C LEU A 286 -6.01 15.43 -17.57
N ASP A 287 -5.30 16.40 -18.15
CA ASP A 287 -4.38 16.15 -19.23
C ASP A 287 -3.14 15.37 -18.73
N ALA A 288 -2.68 14.43 -19.55
CA ALA A 288 -1.57 13.54 -19.18
C ALA A 288 -0.21 14.26 -19.23
N ASP A 289 -0.03 15.23 -20.13
CA ASP A 289 1.21 16.02 -20.20
C ASP A 289 1.25 17.05 -19.06
N TYR A 290 0.11 17.65 -18.71
CA TYR A 290 0.00 18.45 -17.48
C TYR A 290 0.41 17.65 -16.24
N LEU A 291 -0.18 16.46 -16.05
CA LEU A 291 0.14 15.60 -14.90
C LEU A 291 1.62 15.17 -14.91
N LYS A 292 2.17 14.86 -16.09
CA LYS A 292 3.58 14.51 -16.28
C LYS A 292 4.50 15.64 -15.85
N ASP A 293 4.21 16.86 -16.25
CA ASP A 293 5.11 18.00 -16.04
C ASP A 293 4.99 18.56 -14.62
N ARG A 294 3.76 18.58 -14.05
CA ARG A 294 3.51 19.04 -12.68
C ARG A 294 4.04 18.06 -11.64
N CYS A 295 3.83 16.76 -11.82
CA CYS A 295 4.22 15.74 -10.84
C CYS A 295 5.50 14.98 -11.21
N LYS A 296 6.16 15.36 -12.32
CA LYS A 296 7.42 14.78 -12.81
C LYS A 296 7.36 13.25 -13.00
N LEU A 297 6.22 12.75 -13.46
CA LEU A 297 5.91 11.31 -13.54
C LEU A 297 6.52 10.60 -14.76
N GLY A 298 6.96 11.36 -15.76
CA GLY A 298 7.42 10.81 -17.04
C GLY A 298 6.32 10.00 -17.72
N TYR A 299 6.67 8.81 -18.25
CA TYR A 299 5.71 7.94 -18.94
C TYR A 299 4.54 7.46 -18.05
N ARG A 300 4.70 7.52 -16.71
CA ARG A 300 3.71 7.03 -15.75
C ARG A 300 2.44 7.88 -15.75
N ALA A 301 2.52 9.17 -16.09
CA ALA A 301 1.35 10.05 -16.11
C ALA A 301 0.23 9.49 -17.00
N LYS A 302 0.56 9.08 -18.22
CA LYS A 302 -0.40 8.46 -19.14
C LYS A 302 -0.95 7.13 -18.61
N LEU A 303 -0.16 6.35 -17.86
CA LEU A 303 -0.66 5.12 -17.23
C LEU A 303 -1.67 5.44 -16.12
N ILE A 304 -1.36 6.43 -15.29
CA ILE A 304 -2.17 6.86 -14.15
C ILE A 304 -3.49 7.48 -14.62
N ILE A 305 -3.49 8.36 -15.63
CA ILE A 305 -4.72 8.93 -16.20
C ILE A 305 -5.61 7.83 -16.79
N ASN A 306 -5.04 6.88 -17.54
CA ASN A 306 -5.81 5.78 -18.09
C ASN A 306 -6.37 4.85 -17.00
N LEU A 307 -5.61 4.63 -15.93
CA LEU A 307 -6.08 3.87 -14.77
C LEU A 307 -7.25 4.60 -14.09
N ALA A 308 -7.12 5.90 -13.85
CA ALA A 308 -8.15 6.74 -13.24
C ALA A 308 -9.46 6.69 -14.04
N LYS A 309 -9.40 6.85 -15.36
CA LYS A 309 -10.57 6.70 -16.24
C LYS A 309 -11.23 5.33 -16.13
N LYS A 310 -10.44 4.25 -16.12
CA LYS A 310 -10.96 2.88 -15.93
C LYS A 310 -11.63 2.67 -14.57
N PHE A 311 -11.15 3.36 -13.52
CA PHE A 311 -11.81 3.36 -12.22
C PHE A 311 -13.18 4.06 -12.30
N GLU A 312 -13.24 5.27 -12.85
CA GLU A 312 -14.50 6.03 -12.96
C GLU A 312 -15.53 5.38 -13.92
N GLU A 313 -15.09 4.69 -14.97
CA GLU A 313 -15.98 3.91 -15.85
C GLU A 313 -16.62 2.69 -15.16
N GLY A 314 -16.31 2.43 -13.88
CA GLY A 314 -16.85 1.32 -13.10
C GLY A 314 -16.32 -0.06 -13.52
N LYS A 315 -15.41 -0.14 -14.50
CA LYS A 315 -14.85 -1.40 -15.01
C LYS A 315 -13.90 -2.08 -14.04
N LEU A 316 -13.24 -1.29 -13.18
CA LEU A 316 -12.24 -1.76 -12.23
C LEU A 316 -12.76 -1.79 -10.77
N PRO A 317 -13.55 -0.83 -10.26
CA PRO A 317 -14.10 -0.89 -8.90
C PRO A 317 -15.15 -2.01 -8.74
N LYS A 318 -16.09 -2.16 -9.69
CA LYS A 318 -17.03 -3.30 -9.70
C LYS A 318 -16.32 -4.64 -9.91
N LEU A 319 -15.15 -4.61 -10.55
CA LEU A 319 -14.26 -5.75 -10.58
C LEU A 319 -13.90 -6.04 -9.13
N LEU A 320 -13.22 -5.10 -8.46
CA LEU A 320 -12.46 -5.24 -7.22
C LEU A 320 -13.29 -5.35 -5.93
N GLU A 321 -14.51 -4.82 -5.86
CA GLU A 321 -15.46 -5.09 -4.77
C GLU A 321 -15.79 -6.60 -4.66
N ASN A 322 -15.81 -7.32 -5.80
CA ASN A 322 -15.92 -8.78 -5.78
C ASN A 322 -14.63 -9.50 -5.35
N TYR A 323 -13.48 -8.81 -5.29
CA TYR A 323 -12.17 -9.42 -5.05
C TYR A 323 -11.78 -9.43 -3.57
N GLU A 324 -12.15 -8.38 -2.83
CA GLU A 324 -11.96 -8.36 -1.37
C GLU A 324 -12.98 -9.29 -0.67
N LEU A 325 -14.02 -9.76 -1.37
CA LEU A 325 -15.12 -10.57 -0.82
C LEU A 325 -15.24 -12.02 -1.32
N GLY A 326 -14.46 -12.49 -2.32
CA GLY A 326 -14.60 -13.90 -2.74
C GLY A 326 -13.99 -14.37 -4.05
N CYS A 327 -13.06 -13.65 -4.68
CA CYS A 327 -12.39 -14.16 -5.89
C CYS A 327 -11.14 -15.00 -5.56
N ASP A 328 -10.71 -15.82 -6.52
CA ASP A 328 -9.38 -16.42 -6.50
C ASP A 328 -8.28 -15.44 -6.99
N MET A 329 -7.05 -15.70 -6.57
CA MET A 329 -5.86 -14.90 -6.90
C MET A 329 -5.56 -14.86 -8.41
N GLU A 330 -5.76 -15.96 -9.13
CA GLU A 330 -5.41 -16.08 -10.55
C GLU A 330 -6.29 -15.17 -11.42
N SER A 331 -7.59 -15.14 -11.13
CA SER A 331 -8.56 -14.23 -11.72
C SER A 331 -8.15 -12.77 -11.53
N ALA A 332 -7.70 -12.41 -10.33
CA ALA A 332 -7.23 -11.07 -9.98
C ALA A 332 -5.98 -10.70 -10.77
N GLN A 333 -5.01 -11.60 -10.76
CA GLN A 333 -3.73 -11.46 -11.45
C GLN A 333 -3.91 -11.29 -12.96
N LYS A 334 -4.76 -12.11 -13.59
CA LYS A 334 -5.06 -12.05 -15.03
C LYS A 334 -5.64 -10.70 -15.43
N LYS A 335 -6.57 -10.19 -14.61
CA LYS A 335 -7.20 -8.88 -14.83
C LYS A 335 -6.20 -7.74 -14.66
N LEU A 336 -5.41 -7.74 -13.59
CA LEU A 336 -4.38 -6.72 -13.38
C LEU A 336 -3.36 -6.72 -14.53
N LYS A 337 -2.84 -7.88 -14.96
CA LYS A 337 -1.89 -8.00 -16.08
C LYS A 337 -2.44 -7.49 -17.42
N SER A 338 -3.76 -7.44 -17.58
CA SER A 338 -4.39 -6.87 -18.79
C SER A 338 -4.31 -5.34 -18.86
N ILE A 339 -3.99 -4.68 -17.74
CA ILE A 339 -3.87 -3.23 -17.64
C ILE A 339 -2.45 -2.81 -18.02
N LYS A 340 -2.33 -1.90 -19.00
CA LYS A 340 -1.02 -1.34 -19.38
C LYS A 340 -0.35 -0.69 -18.15
N GLY A 341 0.91 -1.06 -17.91
CA GLY A 341 1.66 -0.62 -16.72
C GLY A 341 1.77 -1.69 -15.63
N PHE A 342 0.95 -2.75 -15.69
CA PHE A 342 0.96 -3.85 -14.73
C PHE A 342 1.73 -5.05 -15.29
N GLY A 343 3.06 -4.95 -15.24
CA GLY A 343 3.94 -6.11 -15.39
C GLY A 343 3.97 -6.96 -14.11
N TYR A 344 4.82 -7.99 -14.07
CA TYR A 344 4.93 -8.91 -12.93
C TYR A 344 5.04 -8.19 -11.58
N PHE A 345 5.97 -7.24 -11.45
CA PHE A 345 6.19 -6.50 -10.21
C PHE A 345 4.93 -5.73 -9.76
N ALA A 346 4.42 -4.81 -10.59
CA ALA A 346 3.27 -3.99 -10.23
C ALA A 346 2.00 -4.81 -9.95
N THR A 347 1.78 -5.91 -10.71
CA THR A 347 0.67 -6.81 -10.44
C THR A 347 0.77 -7.42 -9.05
N HIS A 348 1.91 -8.01 -8.67
CA HIS A 348 2.03 -8.69 -7.39
C HIS A 348 2.10 -7.71 -6.21
N ASN A 349 2.59 -6.49 -6.42
CA ASN A 349 2.54 -5.41 -5.43
C ASN A 349 1.08 -5.03 -5.11
N VAL A 350 0.22 -4.90 -6.13
CA VAL A 350 -1.22 -4.70 -5.88
C VAL A 350 -1.88 -5.94 -5.27
N LEU A 351 -1.54 -7.15 -5.72
CA LEU A 351 -2.13 -8.38 -5.19
C LEU A 351 -1.80 -8.56 -3.69
N MET A 352 -0.58 -8.27 -3.25
CA MET A 352 -0.27 -8.32 -1.82
C MET A 352 -1.08 -7.27 -1.06
N CYS A 353 -1.29 -6.05 -1.60
CA CYS A 353 -2.21 -5.06 -1.01
C CYS A 353 -3.67 -5.54 -0.96
N MET A 354 -4.07 -6.48 -1.82
CA MET A 354 -5.37 -7.14 -1.77
C MET A 354 -5.42 -8.34 -0.80
N GLY A 355 -4.29 -8.72 -0.19
CA GLY A 355 -4.20 -9.89 0.70
C GLY A 355 -3.83 -11.20 0.01
N PHE A 356 -3.36 -11.15 -1.25
CA PHE A 356 -2.85 -12.32 -1.95
C PHE A 356 -1.33 -12.37 -1.86
N TYR A 357 -0.80 -13.26 -1.01
CA TYR A 357 0.63 -13.32 -0.66
C TYR A 357 1.43 -14.39 -1.42
N HIS A 358 0.83 -15.02 -2.42
CA HIS A 358 1.38 -16.19 -3.11
C HIS A 358 2.72 -15.94 -3.83
N HIS A 359 2.97 -14.69 -4.25
CA HIS A 359 4.12 -14.35 -5.08
C HIS A 359 4.83 -13.10 -4.57
N VAL A 360 6.16 -13.16 -4.60
CA VAL A 360 7.02 -12.01 -4.27
C VAL A 360 7.00 -11.01 -5.43
N PRO A 361 6.75 -9.71 -5.19
CA PRO A 361 6.91 -8.67 -6.20
C PRO A 361 8.39 -8.44 -6.53
N ALA A 362 8.96 -9.34 -7.33
CA ALA A 362 10.40 -9.39 -7.57
C ALA A 362 10.92 -8.21 -8.40
N ASP A 363 11.97 -7.56 -7.90
CA ASP A 363 12.68 -6.46 -8.57
C ASP A 363 14.20 -6.49 -8.27
N THR A 364 14.89 -5.37 -8.49
CA THR A 364 16.32 -5.24 -8.19
C THR A 364 16.63 -5.28 -6.70
N GLU A 365 15.71 -4.87 -5.85
CA GLU A 365 15.86 -4.94 -4.40
C GLU A 365 15.71 -6.37 -3.91
N THR A 366 14.81 -7.15 -4.52
CA THR A 366 14.74 -8.59 -4.31
C THR A 366 16.08 -9.26 -4.68
N ILE A 367 16.66 -8.93 -5.84
CA ILE A 367 18.00 -9.47 -6.22
C ILE A 367 19.05 -9.14 -5.16
N ARG A 368 19.06 -7.90 -4.65
CA ARG A 368 20.00 -7.47 -3.60
C ARG A 368 19.82 -8.32 -2.34
N LEU A 369 18.58 -8.47 -1.87
CA LEU A 369 18.25 -9.26 -0.69
C LEU A 369 18.68 -10.71 -0.86
N LEU A 370 18.32 -11.35 -1.98
CA LEU A 370 18.67 -12.77 -2.22
C LEU A 370 20.18 -12.99 -2.25
N LYS A 371 20.95 -12.02 -2.76
CA LYS A 371 22.42 -12.09 -2.76
C LYS A 371 23.02 -11.94 -1.37
N GLN A 372 22.49 -11.02 -0.57
CA GLN A 372 23.08 -10.65 0.73
C GLN A 372 22.63 -11.56 1.86
N VAL A 373 21.35 -11.96 1.87
CA VAL A 373 20.73 -12.72 2.97
C VAL A 373 20.64 -14.21 2.64
N HIS A 374 20.41 -14.56 1.37
CA HIS A 374 20.20 -15.96 0.95
C HIS A 374 21.38 -16.55 0.17
N ALA A 375 22.53 -15.87 0.13
CA ALA A 375 23.75 -16.29 -0.57
C ALA A 375 23.56 -16.66 -2.06
N ARG A 376 22.50 -16.16 -2.71
CA ARG A 376 22.22 -16.39 -4.13
C ARG A 376 23.05 -15.45 -5.03
N HIS A 377 24.38 -15.52 -4.95
CA HIS A 377 25.28 -14.59 -5.66
C HIS A 377 25.05 -14.52 -7.19
N GLY A 378 24.60 -15.62 -7.79
CA GLY A 378 24.24 -15.72 -9.21
C GLY A 378 22.89 -15.10 -9.60
N CYS A 379 22.10 -14.58 -8.65
CA CYS A 379 20.77 -14.05 -8.90
C CYS A 379 20.80 -12.89 -9.92
N THR A 380 19.92 -12.95 -10.91
CA THR A 380 19.82 -11.97 -12.00
C THR A 380 18.37 -11.54 -12.21
N LYS A 381 18.15 -10.49 -13.02
CA LYS A 381 16.79 -10.07 -13.42
C LYS A 381 15.99 -11.19 -14.11
N ALA A 382 16.67 -12.13 -14.78
CA ALA A 382 16.03 -13.24 -15.46
C ALA A 382 15.66 -14.39 -14.50
N THR A 383 16.40 -14.56 -13.40
CA THR A 383 16.26 -15.70 -12.49
C THR A 383 15.56 -15.35 -11.18
N VAL A 384 15.50 -14.08 -10.80
CA VAL A 384 15.00 -13.61 -9.49
C VAL A 384 13.63 -14.15 -9.12
N GLN A 385 12.69 -14.25 -10.07
CA GLN A 385 11.34 -14.76 -9.78
C GLN A 385 11.39 -16.22 -9.35
N LYS A 386 12.13 -17.05 -10.09
CA LYS A 386 12.30 -18.47 -9.80
C LYS A 386 13.05 -18.67 -8.48
N GLU A 387 14.12 -17.90 -8.24
CA GLU A 387 14.91 -18.03 -7.02
C GLU A 387 14.12 -17.59 -5.78
N ALA A 388 13.34 -16.50 -5.87
CA ALA A 388 12.45 -16.10 -4.80
C ALA A 388 11.38 -17.17 -4.52
N GLU A 389 10.82 -17.78 -5.58
CA GLU A 389 9.88 -18.88 -5.44
C GLU A 389 10.53 -20.09 -4.74
N GLU A 390 11.72 -20.54 -5.17
CA GLU A 390 12.45 -21.63 -4.52
C GLU A 390 12.67 -21.41 -3.02
N ILE A 391 12.99 -20.17 -2.61
CA ILE A 391 13.28 -19.82 -1.22
C ILE A 391 12.01 -19.77 -0.38
N TYR A 392 10.99 -19.09 -0.89
CA TYR A 392 9.81 -18.74 -0.10
C TYR A 392 8.65 -19.72 -0.24
N LEU A 393 8.66 -20.66 -1.20
CA LEU A 393 7.57 -21.62 -1.43
C LEU A 393 7.18 -22.42 -0.17
N LYS A 394 8.12 -22.69 0.73
CA LYS A 394 7.85 -23.36 2.02
C LYS A 394 6.84 -22.62 2.91
N TYR A 395 6.64 -21.32 2.69
CA TYR A 395 5.67 -20.49 3.42
C TYR A 395 4.30 -20.40 2.72
N ALA A 396 4.05 -21.14 1.65
CA ALA A 396 2.78 -21.05 0.92
C ALA A 396 1.54 -21.14 1.84
N PRO A 397 0.52 -20.29 1.63
CA PRO A 397 0.37 -19.27 0.58
C PRO A 397 0.95 -17.87 0.93
N PHE A 398 1.83 -17.78 1.93
CA PHE A 398 2.35 -16.53 2.52
C PHE A 398 3.78 -16.16 2.08
N GLN A 399 4.19 -16.57 0.89
CA GLN A 399 5.55 -16.34 0.37
C GLN A 399 5.97 -14.86 0.43
N CYS A 400 5.06 -13.96 0.06
CA CYS A 400 5.29 -12.52 0.08
C CYS A 400 5.45 -11.96 1.51
N LEU A 401 4.73 -12.49 2.50
CA LEU A 401 4.90 -12.07 3.90
C LEU A 401 6.28 -12.49 4.42
N ALA A 402 6.71 -13.72 4.15
CA ALA A 402 8.04 -14.19 4.53
C ALA A 402 9.15 -13.37 3.86
N TYR A 403 9.00 -13.03 2.58
CA TYR A 403 9.90 -12.13 1.88
C TYR A 403 9.99 -10.74 2.54
N TRP A 404 8.85 -10.15 2.88
CA TRP A 404 8.84 -8.84 3.54
C TRP A 404 9.40 -8.88 4.96
N PHE A 405 9.24 -10.00 5.67
CA PHE A 405 9.88 -10.19 6.96
C PHE A 405 11.41 -10.16 6.84
N ASP A 406 11.98 -10.91 5.89
CA ASP A 406 13.43 -10.86 5.63
C ASP A 406 13.91 -9.47 5.19
N LEU A 407 13.14 -8.82 4.31
CA LEU A 407 13.50 -7.50 3.79
C LEU A 407 13.45 -6.43 4.90
N LEU A 408 12.44 -6.49 5.76
CA LEU A 408 12.34 -5.61 6.94
C LEU A 408 13.51 -5.84 7.88
N ASN A 409 13.82 -7.10 8.22
CA ASN A 409 14.95 -7.42 9.09
C ASN A 409 16.29 -6.94 8.51
N ASP A 410 16.50 -7.08 7.19
CA ASP A 410 17.69 -6.58 6.51
C ASP A 410 17.80 -5.05 6.59
N TYR A 411 16.69 -4.32 6.40
CA TYR A 411 16.67 -2.86 6.57
C TYR A 411 16.94 -2.46 8.02
N GLU A 412 16.26 -3.08 8.98
CA GLU A 412 16.38 -2.70 10.40
C GLU A 412 17.75 -3.05 10.99
N ALA A 413 18.41 -4.10 10.49
CA ALA A 413 19.79 -4.42 10.85
C ALA A 413 20.78 -3.32 10.42
N LYS A 414 20.46 -2.56 9.37
CA LYS A 414 21.33 -1.51 8.81
C LYS A 414 21.01 -0.12 9.34
N LEU A 415 19.74 0.15 9.61
CA LEU A 415 19.23 1.50 9.87
C LEU A 415 18.64 1.68 11.28
N GLY A 416 18.52 0.61 12.06
CA GLY A 416 17.67 0.59 13.24
C GLY A 416 16.19 0.44 12.86
N LYS A 417 15.29 0.49 13.84
CA LYS A 417 13.86 0.27 13.57
C LYS A 417 13.32 1.30 12.61
N LEU A 418 12.57 0.85 11.59
CA LEU A 418 11.98 1.76 10.61
C LEU A 418 10.91 2.67 11.25
N SER A 419 10.31 2.24 12.35
CA SER A 419 9.36 3.03 13.16
C SER A 419 10.00 4.19 13.91
N GLU A 420 11.32 4.17 14.11
CA GLU A 420 12.10 5.19 14.82
C GLU A 420 12.87 6.09 13.82
N LEU A 421 12.89 5.74 12.53
CA LEU A 421 13.58 6.47 11.49
C LEU A 421 12.87 7.81 11.20
N ASP A 422 13.64 8.91 11.25
CA ASP A 422 13.12 10.23 10.89
C ASP A 422 12.69 10.29 9.42
N SER A 423 11.61 11.01 9.14
CA SER A 423 11.03 11.12 7.80
C SER A 423 12.00 11.69 6.75
N SER A 424 12.98 12.51 7.16
CA SER A 424 14.04 13.00 6.27
C SER A 424 14.96 11.87 5.79
N GLY A 425 15.08 10.77 6.56
CA GLY A 425 15.87 9.59 6.26
C GLY A 425 15.17 8.54 5.40
N TYR A 426 13.86 8.62 5.17
CA TYR A 426 13.13 7.57 4.42
C TYR A 426 13.69 7.27 3.04
N HIS A 427 14.26 8.26 2.36
CA HIS A 427 14.84 8.11 1.03
C HIS A 427 16.06 7.18 0.98
N THR A 428 16.69 6.86 2.12
CA THR A 428 17.88 6.00 2.18
C THR A 428 17.55 4.52 2.37
N VAL A 429 16.30 4.18 2.68
CA VAL A 429 15.90 2.83 3.12
C VAL A 429 16.17 1.76 2.04
N ALA A 430 15.66 1.99 0.83
CA ALA A 430 15.87 1.07 -0.30
C ALA A 430 16.88 1.64 -1.29
N GLY A 431 17.65 0.76 -1.94
CA GLY A 431 18.57 1.15 -3.02
C GLY A 431 19.91 1.75 -2.61
N THR A 432 20.22 1.88 -1.31
CA THR A 432 21.51 2.40 -0.83
C THR A 432 22.29 1.36 -0.04
N ILE A 433 22.92 0.38 -0.71
CA ILE A 433 24.28 -0.08 -0.35
C ILE A 433 24.98 -0.51 -1.65
N SER A 434 25.65 0.45 -2.28
CA SER A 434 26.85 0.16 -3.04
C SER A 434 28.00 0.91 -2.38
N ASN A 435 29.00 0.14 -1.94
CA ASN A 435 30.31 0.52 -1.40
C ASN A 435 30.39 1.15 0.01
N SER A 436 30.30 0.31 1.04
CA SER A 436 31.22 0.42 2.18
C SER A 436 32.31 -0.66 2.03
N LYS A 437 33.42 -0.31 1.37
CA LYS A 437 34.70 -0.93 1.74
C LYS A 437 35.06 -0.31 3.10
N GLY A 438 34.95 -1.07 4.18
CA GLY A 438 35.25 -0.60 5.52
C GLY A 438 35.18 -1.71 6.55
N SER A 439 36.33 -2.35 6.78
CA SER A 439 36.71 -3.21 7.91
C SER A 439 35.72 -4.29 8.39
N ALA A 440 36.03 -5.54 8.07
CA ALA A 440 35.62 -6.67 8.89
C ALA A 440 36.14 -6.49 10.33
N PRO A 441 35.34 -6.74 11.37
CA PRO A 441 35.87 -6.93 12.71
C PRO A 441 36.73 -8.20 12.69
N ALA A 442 37.98 -8.08 13.13
CA ALA A 442 38.85 -9.21 13.36
C ALA A 442 38.15 -10.19 14.32
N LEU A 443 38.02 -11.45 13.88
CA LEU A 443 37.89 -12.55 14.81
C LEU A 443 39.12 -12.51 15.72
N HIS A 444 38.91 -12.17 16.99
CA HIS A 444 39.85 -12.60 18.01
C HIS A 444 39.40 -13.96 18.50
N ASP A 445 40.12 -14.98 18.04
CA ASP A 445 40.33 -16.21 18.78
C ASP A 445 40.79 -15.84 20.20
N LYS A 446 40.08 -16.35 21.20
CA LYS A 446 40.66 -16.72 22.49
C LYS A 446 40.05 -18.04 22.95
N ILE A 447 40.91 -19.05 22.86
CA ILE A 447 41.09 -20.27 23.66
C ILE A 447 40.09 -20.45 24.80
#